data_AF-A0A420DE94-F1
#
_entry.id   AF-A0A420DE94-F1
#
_cell.length_a   1.000
_cell.length_b   1.000
_cell.length_c   1.000
_cell.angle_alpha   90.00
_cell.angle_beta   90.00
_cell.angle_gamma   90.00
#
_symmetry.space_group_name_H-M   'P 1'
#
loop_
_entity.id
_entity.type
_entity.pdbx_description
1 polymer ?
#
loop_
_entity_poly.entity_id
_entity_poly.type
_entity_poly.pdbx_seq_one_letter_code
_entity_poly.pdbx_strand_id
1 'polypeptide(L)'
;MFAKNLNNLLIMKRALALVALLLFTSIFSQEKKNYKEGILTTLTNETIAFKDLTWDKNGKAHYLNATNKQMEELYDNSIKNIEEVAASDPKFTLITGESTSLTNSTLIKENTTKSDYPEGIYATKEDFIKKTPSGNEELSKKGLIGFTKELVDDSVTECFFYDTKSDKKLKDVFAVVYHGSLYFNVAAILTHRNKTDRAQTADFPNSFVKALFGGDNYIYTEVPLANVWAKGWAYNVGAPGIVNSGKGIVWDYKNQEFNIFKNCEDYNDFIKDKYAAGVQKCPKQQPDNNEVRKAIDIIK
;
A
#
# COMPACT_ATOMS: atom_id res chain seq x y z
N MET A 1 5.64 15.32 78.45
CA MET A 1 6.50 15.86 77.39
C MET A 1 7.03 14.80 76.41
N PHE A 2 7.16 13.52 76.80
CA PHE A 2 7.68 12.44 75.95
C PHE A 2 6.79 12.00 74.77
N ALA A 3 5.45 12.05 74.90
CA ALA A 3 4.54 11.56 73.85
C ALA A 3 4.53 12.41 72.56
N LYS A 4 4.84 13.71 72.66
CA LYS A 4 4.83 14.64 71.51
C LYS A 4 6.03 14.42 70.57
N ASN A 5 7.17 13.99 71.13
CA ASN A 5 8.38 13.69 70.35
C ASN A 5 8.28 12.39 69.56
N LEU A 6 7.56 11.39 70.06
CA LEU A 6 7.40 10.11 69.37
C LEU A 6 6.55 10.26 68.09
N ASN A 7 5.50 11.08 68.14
CA ASN A 7 4.65 11.36 66.98
C ASN A 7 5.39 12.13 65.88
N ASN A 8 6.20 13.13 66.26
CA ASN A 8 7.00 13.88 65.28
C ASN A 8 8.06 12.99 64.62
N LEU A 9 8.67 12.06 65.36
CA LEU A 9 9.63 11.10 64.81
C LEU A 9 8.96 10.12 63.83
N LEU A 10 7.72 9.69 64.11
CA LEU A 10 6.96 8.80 63.23
C LEU A 10 6.52 9.52 61.93
N ILE A 11 6.09 10.77 62.04
CA ILE A 11 5.70 11.61 60.89
C ILE A 11 6.90 11.88 60.00
N MET A 12 8.07 12.18 60.58
CA MET A 12 9.30 12.45 59.83
C MET A 12 9.85 11.20 59.12
N LYS A 13 9.73 10.01 59.72
CA LYS A 13 10.06 8.73 59.05
C LYS A 13 9.12 8.40 57.89
N ARG A 14 7.82 8.69 58.04
CA ARG A 14 6.83 8.52 56.95
C ARG A 14 7.04 9.52 55.82
N ALA A 15 7.41 10.77 56.13
CA ALA A 15 7.77 11.77 55.14
C ALA A 15 9.06 11.40 54.38
N LEU A 16 10.09 10.90 55.07
CA LEU A 16 11.31 10.41 54.40
C LEU A 16 11.05 9.20 53.52
N ALA A 17 10.17 8.27 53.93
CA ALA A 17 9.78 7.13 53.11
C ALA A 17 9.00 7.55 51.85
N LEU A 18 8.16 8.58 51.94
CA LEU A 18 7.44 9.16 50.80
C LEU A 18 8.36 9.92 49.84
N VAL A 19 9.34 10.66 50.35
CA VAL A 19 10.35 11.35 49.52
C VAL A 19 11.29 10.35 48.83
N ALA A 20 11.66 9.26 49.52
CA ALA A 20 12.42 8.17 48.91
C ALA A 20 11.62 7.43 47.81
N LEU A 21 10.30 7.31 47.95
CA LEU A 21 9.44 6.70 46.93
C LEU A 21 9.27 7.60 45.68
N LEU A 22 9.34 8.93 45.86
CA LEU A 22 9.22 9.90 44.76
C LEU A 22 10.53 10.08 43.95
N LEU A 23 11.67 9.62 44.47
CA LEU A 23 12.96 9.69 43.76
C LEU A 23 13.26 8.48 42.86
N PHE A 24 12.36 7.49 42.78
CA PHE A 24 12.50 6.32 41.89
C PHE A 24 11.72 6.42 40.57
N THR A 25 11.03 7.53 40.27
CA THR A 25 10.23 7.67 39.04
C THR A 25 10.94 8.39 37.90
N SER A 26 12.24 8.70 38.02
CA SER A 26 13.05 9.12 36.88
C SER A 26 13.52 7.89 36.09
N ILE A 27 12.58 7.15 35.52
CA ILE A 27 12.91 6.25 34.42
C ILE A 27 13.39 7.19 33.31
N PHE A 28 14.70 7.19 33.07
CA PHE A 28 15.26 7.73 31.84
C PHE A 28 14.60 6.99 30.69
N SER A 29 13.54 7.56 30.12
CA SER A 29 13.07 7.14 28.81
C SER A 29 14.18 7.52 27.85
N GLN A 30 15.06 6.57 27.50
CA GLN A 30 15.92 6.75 26.35
C GLN A 30 14.99 7.01 25.15
N GLU A 31 15.07 8.21 24.57
CA GLU A 31 14.38 8.49 23.32
C GLU A 31 14.88 7.49 22.29
N LYS A 32 13.97 6.66 21.80
CA LYS A 32 14.32 5.63 20.84
C LYS A 32 14.67 6.29 19.52
N LYS A 33 15.86 5.97 19.03
CA LYS A 33 16.34 6.42 17.73
C LYS A 33 15.42 5.87 16.62
N ASN A 34 15.06 6.74 15.69
CA ASN A 34 14.43 6.37 14.42
C ASN A 34 15.51 6.02 13.39
N TYR A 35 15.23 5.11 12.48
CA TYR A 35 16.20 4.60 11.49
C TYR A 35 15.63 4.70 10.08
N LYS A 36 16.45 5.18 9.13
CA LYS A 36 16.03 5.28 7.72
C LYS A 36 15.97 3.92 7.05
N GLU A 37 16.93 3.05 7.33
CA GLU A 37 16.99 1.70 6.80
C GLU A 37 17.89 0.83 7.66
N GLY A 38 17.69 -0.48 7.60
CA GLY A 38 18.48 -1.44 8.35
C GLY A 38 17.88 -2.82 8.39
N ILE A 39 18.40 -3.64 9.31
CA ILE A 39 17.93 -5.00 9.57
C ILE A 39 17.48 -5.09 11.03
N LEU A 40 16.25 -5.54 11.23
CA LEU A 40 15.67 -5.82 12.52
C LEU A 40 15.78 -7.31 12.80
N THR A 41 16.27 -7.69 13.98
CA THR A 41 16.22 -9.07 14.48
C THR A 41 15.18 -9.18 15.58
N THR A 42 14.22 -10.09 15.43
CA THR A 42 13.20 -10.35 16.46
C THR A 42 13.71 -11.27 17.56
N LEU A 43 12.97 -11.41 18.66
CA LEU A 43 13.28 -12.39 19.72
C LEU A 43 13.26 -13.85 19.23
N THR A 44 12.50 -14.16 18.18
CA THR A 44 12.48 -15.49 17.54
C THR A 44 13.67 -15.70 16.59
N ASN A 45 14.58 -14.71 16.49
CA ASN A 45 15.71 -14.63 15.56
C ASN A 45 15.31 -14.54 14.08
N GLU A 46 14.08 -14.08 13.79
CA GLU A 46 13.71 -13.66 12.45
C GLU A 46 14.42 -12.36 12.11
N THR A 47 14.92 -12.24 10.87
CA THR A 47 15.59 -11.04 10.37
C THR A 47 14.74 -10.36 9.30
N ILE A 48 14.45 -9.09 9.50
CA ILE A 48 13.60 -8.29 8.62
C ILE A 48 14.40 -7.10 8.12
N ALA A 49 14.61 -7.01 6.82
CA ALA A 49 15.12 -5.79 6.20
C ALA A 49 14.02 -4.73 6.25
N PHE A 50 14.33 -3.54 6.74
CA PHE A 50 13.35 -2.48 6.93
C PHE A 50 13.79 -1.15 6.34
N LYS A 51 12.80 -0.28 6.10
CA LYS A 51 12.98 1.16 5.89
C LYS A 51 12.07 1.96 6.81
N ASP A 52 12.46 3.19 7.09
CA ASP A 52 11.69 4.20 7.85
C ASP A 52 11.13 3.69 9.19
N LEU A 53 11.98 3.09 10.03
CA LEU A 53 11.59 2.62 11.36
C LEU A 53 11.42 3.81 12.31
N THR A 54 10.22 3.91 12.88
CA THR A 54 9.83 4.93 13.85
C THR A 54 9.09 4.34 15.05
N TRP A 55 8.99 5.09 16.14
CA TRP A 55 8.37 4.62 17.39
C TRP A 55 7.15 5.46 17.75
N ASP A 56 6.08 4.79 18.18
CA ASP A 56 4.94 5.47 18.78
C ASP A 56 5.07 5.62 20.30
N LYS A 57 4.17 6.44 20.88
CA LYS A 57 4.10 6.71 22.32
C LYS A 57 3.81 5.48 23.19
N ASN A 58 3.36 4.38 22.59
CA ASN A 58 3.06 3.13 23.28
C ASN A 58 4.23 2.13 23.17
N GLY A 59 5.35 2.52 22.56
CA GLY A 59 6.51 1.65 22.37
C GLY A 59 6.35 0.65 21.23
N LYS A 60 5.50 0.93 20.25
CA LYS A 60 5.40 0.13 19.02
C LYS A 60 6.35 0.70 17.96
N ALA A 61 7.15 -0.15 17.36
CA ALA A 61 7.92 0.15 16.16
C ALA A 61 7.00 0.07 14.94
N HIS A 62 7.05 1.07 14.08
CA HIS A 62 6.39 1.11 12.78
C HIS A 62 7.48 1.20 11.72
N TYR A 63 7.49 0.28 10.77
CA TYR A 63 8.52 0.23 9.74
C TYR A 63 7.96 -0.31 8.43
N LEU A 64 8.63 0.00 7.31
CA LEU A 64 8.37 -0.63 6.03
C LEU A 64 9.20 -1.91 5.94
N ASN A 65 8.57 -3.07 5.83
CA ASN A 65 9.28 -4.31 5.53
C ASN A 65 9.75 -4.26 4.07
N ALA A 66 11.06 -4.27 3.87
CA ALA A 66 11.69 -4.10 2.57
C ALA A 66 11.53 -5.32 1.65
N THR A 67 11.16 -6.49 2.21
CA THR A 67 10.94 -7.72 1.45
C THR A 67 9.54 -7.72 0.82
N ASN A 68 8.49 -7.50 1.61
CA ASN A 68 7.11 -7.54 1.11
C ASN A 68 6.55 -6.14 0.74
N LYS A 69 7.31 -5.08 0.99
CA LYS A 69 6.96 -3.67 0.74
C LYS A 69 5.70 -3.22 1.51
N GLN A 70 5.38 -3.85 2.63
CA GLN A 70 4.25 -3.51 3.49
C GLN A 70 4.70 -2.77 4.75
N MET A 71 3.82 -1.89 5.26
CA MET A 71 4.02 -1.30 6.59
C MET A 71 3.65 -2.34 7.64
N GLU A 72 4.58 -2.57 8.56
CA GLU A 72 4.44 -3.52 9.65
C GLU A 72 4.70 -2.84 10.99
N GLU A 73 4.22 -3.49 12.03
CA GLU A 73 4.37 -3.03 13.40
C GLU A 73 4.87 -4.15 14.30
N LEU A 74 5.80 -3.83 15.19
CA LEU A 74 6.28 -4.73 16.22
C LEU A 74 6.26 -4.04 17.57
N TYR A 75 5.91 -4.77 18.62
CA TYR A 75 6.15 -4.27 19.97
C TYR A 75 7.66 -4.24 20.23
N ASP A 76 8.14 -3.18 20.89
CA ASP A 76 9.55 -3.04 21.26
C ASP A 76 10.14 -4.28 21.93
N ASN A 77 9.39 -4.87 22.84
CA ASN A 77 9.80 -6.07 23.56
C ASN A 77 9.99 -7.30 22.66
N SER A 78 9.53 -7.26 21.41
CA SER A 78 9.68 -8.32 20.41
C SER A 78 10.93 -8.13 19.55
N ILE A 79 11.60 -6.98 19.67
CA ILE A 79 12.81 -6.63 18.91
C ILE A 79 14.04 -6.95 19.76
N LYS A 80 14.88 -7.84 19.24
CA LYS A 80 16.13 -8.25 19.88
C LYS A 80 17.28 -7.30 19.52
N ASN A 81 17.35 -6.86 18.27
CA ASN A 81 18.41 -5.99 17.77
C ASN A 81 17.96 -5.17 16.55
N ILE A 82 18.57 -4.01 16.34
CA ILE A 82 18.43 -3.19 15.13
C ILE A 82 19.84 -2.84 14.64
N GLU A 83 20.18 -3.26 13.42
CA GLU A 83 21.43 -2.91 12.73
C GLU A 83 21.11 -1.87 11.65
N GLU A 84 21.72 -0.68 11.72
CA GLU A 84 21.60 0.34 10.66
C GLU A 84 22.49 -0.08 9.48
N VAL A 85 21.85 -0.49 8.39
CA VAL A 85 22.50 -1.09 7.22
C VAL A 85 21.89 -0.45 5.98
N ALA A 86 22.75 -0.02 5.06
CA ALA A 86 22.29 0.59 3.82
C ALA A 86 21.57 -0.43 2.92
N ALA A 87 20.59 0.01 2.13
CA ALA A 87 19.86 -0.88 1.22
C ALA A 87 20.75 -1.52 0.14
N SER A 88 21.92 -0.93 -0.16
CA SER A 88 22.92 -1.48 -1.07
C SER A 88 23.79 -2.58 -0.45
N ASP A 89 23.68 -2.82 0.86
CA ASP A 89 24.51 -3.81 1.55
C ASP A 89 24.14 -5.25 1.15
N PRO A 90 25.14 -6.14 0.96
CA PRO A 90 24.89 -7.55 0.66
C PRO A 90 23.99 -8.28 1.67
N LYS A 91 24.04 -7.93 2.97
CA LYS A 91 23.14 -8.52 3.99
C LYS A 91 21.69 -8.10 3.79
N PHE A 92 21.47 -6.84 3.40
CA PHE A 92 20.13 -6.30 3.17
C PHE A 92 19.50 -6.96 1.93
N THR A 93 20.25 -7.00 0.83
CA THR A 93 19.82 -7.60 -0.44
C THR A 93 19.58 -9.12 -0.35
N LEU A 94 20.33 -9.83 0.49
CA LEU A 94 20.10 -11.25 0.78
C LEU A 94 18.72 -11.49 1.43
N ILE A 95 18.30 -10.63 2.34
CA ILE A 95 17.01 -10.74 3.06
C ILE A 95 15.84 -10.35 2.17
N THR A 96 16.00 -9.35 1.30
CA THR A 96 14.95 -8.93 0.37
C THR A 96 14.82 -9.84 -0.85
N GLY A 97 15.80 -10.72 -1.11
CA GLY A 97 15.83 -11.58 -2.29
C GLY A 97 16.15 -10.84 -3.58
N GLU A 98 16.57 -9.57 -3.50
CA GLU A 98 17.03 -8.77 -4.64
C GLU A 98 18.48 -9.19 -4.97
N SER A 99 18.66 -10.31 -5.67
CA SER A 99 19.95 -10.67 -6.24
C SER A 99 20.33 -9.66 -7.33
N THR A 100 21.51 -9.04 -7.19
CA THR A 100 22.20 -8.39 -8.29
C THR A 100 22.55 -9.45 -9.34
N SER A 101 21.74 -9.56 -10.39
CA SER A 101 22.16 -10.23 -11.63
C SER A 101 21.56 -9.55 -12.86
N LEU A 102 22.48 -9.12 -13.71
CA LEU A 102 22.24 -8.61 -15.05
C LEU A 102 21.50 -9.65 -15.92
N THR A 103 20.55 -9.13 -16.69
CA THR A 103 20.12 -9.57 -18.03
C THR A 103 19.93 -11.08 -18.26
N ASN A 104 18.66 -11.51 -18.23
CA ASN A 104 17.96 -12.09 -19.38
C ASN A 104 16.54 -12.49 -18.95
N SER A 105 15.71 -11.52 -18.57
CA SER A 105 14.27 -11.71 -18.66
C SER A 105 13.89 -11.51 -20.13
N THR A 106 13.40 -12.58 -20.75
CA THR A 106 12.73 -12.51 -22.04
C THR A 106 11.66 -11.44 -21.93
N LEU A 107 11.93 -10.27 -22.53
CA LEU A 107 11.01 -9.16 -22.62
C LEU A 107 9.76 -9.67 -23.35
N ILE A 108 8.71 -9.96 -22.59
CA ILE A 108 7.40 -9.61 -23.09
C ILE A 108 7.50 -8.10 -23.23
N LYS A 109 7.64 -7.61 -24.47
CA LYS A 109 7.47 -6.19 -24.77
C LYS A 109 6.15 -5.80 -24.11
N GLU A 110 6.25 -5.03 -23.04
CA GLU A 110 5.12 -4.35 -22.44
C GLU A 110 4.63 -3.39 -23.53
N ASN A 111 3.74 -3.87 -24.40
CA ASN A 111 2.97 -3.04 -25.31
C ASN A 111 2.03 -2.23 -24.40
N THR A 112 2.60 -1.24 -23.70
CA THR A 112 1.84 -0.19 -23.04
C THR A 112 1.08 0.50 -24.15
N THR A 113 -0.19 0.12 -24.31
CA THR A 113 -1.10 0.73 -25.27
C THR A 113 -1.14 2.21 -24.95
N LYS A 114 -0.58 3.03 -25.84
CA LYS A 114 -0.73 4.47 -25.80
C LYS A 114 -2.23 4.74 -25.84
N SER A 115 -2.74 5.44 -24.82
CA SER A 115 -4.17 5.68 -24.71
C SER A 115 -4.64 6.51 -25.91
N ASP A 116 -5.81 6.18 -26.45
CA ASP A 116 -6.49 7.00 -27.46
C ASP A 116 -7.22 8.19 -26.82
N TYR A 117 -7.15 8.31 -25.49
CA TYR A 117 -7.64 9.44 -24.74
C TYR A 117 -6.65 10.61 -24.84
N PRO A 118 -7.15 11.84 -25.10
CA PRO A 118 -6.34 13.04 -24.99
C PRO A 118 -5.67 13.17 -23.62
N GLU A 119 -4.46 13.74 -23.62
CA GLU A 119 -3.71 14.09 -22.41
C GLU A 119 -4.53 15.00 -21.49
N GLY A 120 -4.51 14.75 -20.19
CA GLY A 120 -5.18 15.61 -19.21
C GLY A 120 -5.96 14.86 -18.12
N ILE A 121 -6.68 15.64 -17.34
CA ILE A 121 -7.45 15.20 -16.18
C ILE A 121 -8.91 15.01 -16.57
N TYR A 122 -9.44 13.83 -16.28
CA TYR A 122 -10.84 13.49 -16.45
C TYR A 122 -11.50 13.55 -15.09
N ALA A 123 -12.08 14.69 -14.75
CA ALA A 123 -12.65 14.91 -13.43
C ALA A 123 -13.82 13.95 -13.16
N THR A 124 -14.67 13.72 -14.15
CA THR A 124 -15.87 12.87 -14.01
C THR A 124 -15.84 11.64 -14.92
N LYS A 125 -16.70 10.67 -14.61
CA LYS A 125 -16.97 9.51 -15.47
C LYS A 125 -17.48 9.94 -16.84
N GLU A 126 -18.30 10.99 -16.88
CA GLU A 126 -18.88 11.53 -18.10
C GLU A 126 -17.82 12.17 -19.01
N ASP A 127 -16.86 12.90 -18.43
CA ASP A 127 -15.72 13.46 -19.16
C ASP A 127 -14.88 12.34 -19.79
N PHE A 128 -14.67 11.26 -19.03
CA PHE A 128 -13.98 10.06 -19.50
C PHE A 128 -14.75 9.39 -20.65
N ILE A 129 -16.05 9.15 -20.52
CA ILE A 129 -16.86 8.55 -21.59
C ILE A 129 -16.84 9.40 -22.87
N LYS A 130 -16.82 10.73 -22.73
CA LYS A 130 -16.74 11.67 -23.86
C LYS A 130 -15.32 11.87 -24.40
N LYS A 131 -14.30 11.24 -23.80
CA LYS A 131 -12.88 11.42 -24.12
C LYS A 131 -12.47 12.90 -24.18
N THR A 132 -13.06 13.72 -23.31
CA THR A 132 -12.79 15.16 -23.24
C THR A 132 -12.26 15.48 -21.84
N PRO A 133 -10.96 15.78 -21.69
CA PRO A 133 -10.40 16.12 -20.38
C PRO A 133 -11.01 17.43 -19.87
N SER A 134 -11.32 17.47 -18.59
CA SER A 134 -11.89 18.62 -17.88
C SER A 134 -10.80 19.57 -17.36
N GLY A 135 -9.56 19.09 -17.27
CA GLY A 135 -8.40 19.85 -16.81
C GLY A 135 -7.12 19.44 -17.54
N ASN A 136 -6.15 20.34 -17.56
CA ASN A 136 -4.84 20.16 -18.19
C ASN A 136 -3.72 20.74 -17.33
N GLU A 137 -3.94 20.74 -16.00
CA GLU A 137 -2.95 21.13 -15.02
C GLU A 137 -1.68 20.30 -15.18
N GLU A 138 -0.54 20.93 -14.93
CA GLU A 138 0.74 20.24 -14.96
C GLU A 138 0.88 19.40 -13.69
N LEU A 139 1.14 18.11 -13.86
CA LEU A 139 1.16 17.13 -12.79
C LEU A 139 2.56 16.56 -12.57
N SER A 140 2.83 16.15 -11.34
CA SER A 140 3.98 15.32 -10.97
C SER A 140 3.53 13.99 -10.39
N LYS A 141 4.24 12.90 -10.73
CA LYS A 141 4.03 11.58 -10.15
C LYS A 141 4.87 11.45 -8.88
N LYS A 142 4.22 11.08 -7.78
CA LYS A 142 4.88 10.80 -6.50
C LYS A 142 4.57 9.38 -6.03
N GLY A 143 5.55 8.72 -5.43
CA GLY A 143 5.40 7.36 -4.92
C GLY A 143 4.37 7.26 -3.78
N LEU A 144 3.89 6.05 -3.51
CA LEU A 144 2.90 5.81 -2.44
C LEU A 144 3.51 5.79 -1.04
N ILE A 145 4.83 5.61 -0.94
CA ILE A 145 5.55 5.27 0.29
C ILE A 145 6.45 6.45 0.70
N GLY A 146 6.76 6.56 2.00
CA GLY A 146 7.57 7.63 2.57
C GLY A 146 6.78 8.92 2.86
N PHE A 147 7.23 9.69 3.85
CA PHE A 147 6.58 10.96 4.24
C PHE A 147 6.80 12.07 3.20
N THR A 148 7.95 12.06 2.52
CA THR A 148 8.34 13.05 1.51
C THR A 148 7.74 12.79 0.13
N LYS A 149 7.15 11.61 -0.10
CA LYS A 149 6.52 11.18 -1.37
C LYS A 149 7.39 11.57 -2.58
N GLU A 150 8.51 10.87 -2.75
CA GLU A 150 9.48 11.17 -3.80
C GLU A 150 8.87 11.09 -5.20
N LEU A 151 9.45 11.86 -6.13
CA LEU A 151 9.09 11.78 -7.54
C LEU A 151 9.41 10.38 -8.07
N VAL A 152 8.50 9.84 -8.88
CA VAL A 152 8.67 8.53 -9.50
C VAL A 152 8.53 8.63 -11.01
N ASP A 153 9.22 7.77 -11.73
CA ASP A 153 9.17 7.72 -13.19
C ASP A 153 7.95 6.94 -13.73
N ASP A 154 7.87 6.81 -15.05
CA ASP A 154 6.76 6.21 -15.78
C ASP A 154 6.67 4.67 -15.70
N SER A 155 7.70 4.01 -15.14
CA SER A 155 7.70 2.57 -14.84
C SER A 155 6.83 2.23 -13.63
N VAL A 156 6.60 3.18 -12.73
CA VAL A 156 5.72 2.96 -11.57
C VAL A 156 4.26 2.92 -12.01
N THR A 157 3.61 1.80 -11.71
CA THR A 157 2.22 1.49 -12.08
C THR A 157 1.19 2.01 -11.10
N GLU A 158 1.57 2.31 -9.84
CA GLU A 158 0.69 2.94 -8.86
C GLU A 158 1.36 4.16 -8.20
N CYS A 159 0.72 5.32 -8.25
CA CYS A 159 1.29 6.57 -7.77
C CYS A 159 0.23 7.56 -7.25
N PHE A 160 0.67 8.65 -6.63
CA PHE A 160 -0.13 9.85 -6.45
C PHE A 160 0.21 10.88 -7.52
N PHE A 161 -0.79 11.61 -8.00
CA PHE A 161 -0.57 12.81 -8.80
C PHE A 161 -0.68 14.07 -7.93
N TYR A 162 0.20 15.03 -8.18
CA TYR A 162 0.23 16.32 -7.52
C TYR A 162 0.28 17.43 -8.56
N ASP A 163 -0.53 18.47 -8.39
CA ASP A 163 -0.42 19.70 -9.19
C ASP A 163 0.93 20.39 -8.88
N THR A 164 1.72 20.68 -9.91
CA THR A 164 3.09 21.18 -9.75
C THR A 164 3.14 22.61 -9.21
N LYS A 165 2.09 23.40 -9.41
CA LYS A 165 2.04 24.82 -9.01
C LYS A 165 1.67 25.00 -7.55
N SER A 166 0.75 24.17 -7.06
CA SER A 166 0.17 24.27 -5.72
C SER A 166 0.68 23.20 -4.77
N ASP A 167 1.41 22.19 -5.28
CA ASP A 167 1.84 21.00 -4.56
C ASP A 167 0.68 20.26 -3.86
N LYS A 168 -0.53 20.40 -4.40
CA LYS A 168 -1.71 19.72 -3.88
C LYS A 168 -1.88 18.38 -4.56
N LYS A 169 -2.08 17.35 -3.74
CA LYS A 169 -2.45 16.01 -4.22
C LYS A 169 -3.79 16.06 -4.94
N LEU A 170 -3.81 15.52 -6.16
CA LEU A 170 -5.02 15.32 -6.92
C LEU A 170 -5.87 14.24 -6.24
N LYS A 171 -7.15 14.54 -6.06
CA LYS A 171 -8.16 13.68 -5.43
C LYS A 171 -9.49 13.92 -6.13
N ASP A 172 -10.44 13.00 -5.93
CA ASP A 172 -11.82 13.16 -6.41
C ASP A 172 -11.92 13.37 -7.94
N VAL A 173 -11.04 12.72 -8.70
CA VAL A 173 -11.06 12.69 -10.17
C VAL A 173 -11.25 11.25 -10.66
N PHE A 174 -11.81 11.08 -11.86
CA PHE A 174 -12.05 9.76 -12.42
C PHE A 174 -10.77 9.11 -12.97
N ALA A 175 -10.05 9.83 -13.82
CA ALA A 175 -8.84 9.34 -14.47
C ALA A 175 -7.89 10.48 -14.85
N VAL A 176 -6.65 10.12 -15.17
CA VAL A 176 -5.61 11.01 -15.71
C VAL A 176 -4.94 10.32 -16.88
N VAL A 177 -4.79 11.00 -18.00
CA VAL A 177 -3.82 10.62 -19.03
C VAL A 177 -2.58 11.46 -18.79
N TYR A 178 -1.49 10.77 -18.47
CA TYR A 178 -0.18 11.36 -18.17
C TYR A 178 0.89 10.72 -19.06
N HIS A 179 1.59 11.52 -19.85
CA HIS A 179 2.58 11.09 -20.84
C HIS A 179 2.04 9.98 -21.77
N GLY A 180 0.79 10.12 -22.22
CA GLY A 180 0.11 9.15 -23.07
C GLY A 180 -0.27 7.82 -22.40
N SER A 181 -0.04 7.67 -21.10
CA SER A 181 -0.50 6.52 -20.30
C SER A 181 -1.76 6.88 -19.53
N LEU A 182 -2.75 6.01 -19.56
CA LEU A 182 -3.99 6.18 -18.80
C LEU A 182 -3.84 5.66 -17.38
N TYR A 183 -4.34 6.43 -16.41
CA TYR A 183 -4.38 6.08 -15.01
C TYR A 183 -5.79 6.28 -14.45
N PHE A 184 -6.30 5.29 -13.71
CA PHE A 184 -7.56 5.41 -12.98
C PHE A 184 -7.33 5.73 -11.52
N ASN A 185 -8.12 6.65 -10.97
CA ASN A 185 -8.11 6.89 -9.53
C ASN A 185 -8.76 5.71 -8.79
N VAL A 186 -8.13 5.23 -7.72
CA VAL A 186 -8.63 4.06 -6.96
C VAL A 186 -9.98 4.35 -6.30
N ALA A 187 -10.24 5.57 -5.82
CA ALA A 187 -11.53 5.95 -5.25
C ALA A 187 -12.62 6.00 -6.33
N ALA A 188 -12.30 6.39 -7.57
CA ALA A 188 -13.22 6.32 -8.70
C ALA A 188 -13.54 4.87 -9.07
N ILE A 189 -12.53 4.00 -9.12
CA ILE A 189 -12.72 2.55 -9.31
C ILE A 189 -13.70 2.01 -8.27
N LEU A 190 -13.45 2.32 -6.99
CA LEU A 190 -14.32 1.89 -5.92
C LEU A 190 -15.73 2.48 -6.16
N THR A 191 -15.89 3.78 -6.28
CA THR A 191 -17.21 4.44 -6.39
C THR A 191 -18.06 3.94 -7.57
N HIS A 192 -17.44 3.64 -8.70
CA HIS A 192 -18.12 3.23 -9.93
C HIS A 192 -18.03 1.72 -10.22
N ARG A 193 -17.78 0.90 -9.20
CA ARG A 193 -17.77 -0.57 -9.34
C ARG A 193 -19.16 -1.18 -9.45
N ASN A 194 -19.23 -2.37 -10.04
CA ASN A 194 -20.42 -3.20 -10.06
C ASN A 194 -20.94 -3.40 -8.62
N LYS A 195 -22.27 -3.44 -8.47
CA LYS A 195 -22.92 -3.55 -7.16
C LYS A 195 -22.52 -4.80 -6.37
N THR A 196 -22.13 -5.89 -7.03
CA THR A 196 -21.67 -7.13 -6.38
C THR A 196 -20.23 -7.02 -5.84
N ASP A 197 -19.51 -5.95 -6.18
CA ASP A 197 -18.12 -5.70 -5.77
C ASP A 197 -17.99 -4.70 -4.61
N ARG A 198 -19.11 -4.36 -3.97
CA ARG A 198 -19.18 -3.35 -2.89
C ARG A 198 -18.31 -3.65 -1.67
N ALA A 199 -17.97 -4.91 -1.42
CA ALA A 199 -17.19 -5.31 -0.27
C ALA A 199 -15.66 -5.15 -0.43
N GLN A 200 -15.17 -4.37 -1.40
CA GLN A 200 -13.75 -4.10 -1.60
C GLN A 200 -13.32 -2.70 -1.10
N THR A 201 -12.07 -2.57 -0.66
CA THR A 201 -11.44 -1.32 -0.21
C THR A 201 -9.93 -1.32 -0.52
N ALA A 202 -9.31 -0.13 -0.43
CA ALA A 202 -7.89 0.08 -0.67
C ALA A 202 -7.26 0.87 0.50
N ASP A 203 -5.94 0.75 0.69
CA ASP A 203 -5.22 1.58 1.67
C ASP A 203 -5.04 3.01 1.19
N PHE A 204 -4.86 3.18 -0.12
CA PHE A 204 -4.61 4.46 -0.76
C PHE A 204 -5.71 4.80 -1.78
N PRO A 205 -6.95 5.09 -1.36
CA PRO A 205 -8.02 5.37 -2.32
C PRO A 205 -7.74 6.59 -3.22
N ASN A 206 -6.89 7.52 -2.80
CA ASN A 206 -6.50 8.66 -3.64
C ASN A 206 -5.30 8.38 -4.56
N SER A 207 -4.80 7.14 -4.61
CA SER A 207 -3.77 6.74 -5.58
C SER A 207 -4.38 6.50 -6.95
N PHE A 208 -3.50 6.34 -7.93
CA PHE A 208 -3.82 6.13 -9.33
C PHE A 208 -3.08 4.92 -9.83
N VAL A 209 -3.77 4.04 -10.54
CA VAL A 209 -3.21 2.83 -11.15
C VAL A 209 -3.18 2.96 -12.67
N LYS A 210 -2.05 2.56 -13.26
CA LYS A 210 -1.81 2.58 -14.70
C LYS A 210 -2.61 1.47 -15.38
N ALA A 211 -3.36 1.82 -16.42
CA ALA A 211 -3.98 0.85 -17.31
C ALA A 211 -2.88 0.02 -18.01
N LEU A 212 -3.04 -1.30 -18.00
CA LEU A 212 -2.10 -2.24 -18.61
C LEU A 212 -2.50 -2.55 -20.06
N PHE A 213 -3.81 -2.70 -20.31
CA PHE A 213 -4.36 -2.96 -21.63
C PHE A 213 -5.58 -2.09 -21.87
N GLY A 214 -5.67 -1.51 -23.07
CA GLY A 214 -6.90 -0.91 -23.59
C GLY A 214 -7.29 -1.55 -24.91
N GLY A 215 -8.57 -1.84 -25.06
CA GLY A 215 -9.16 -2.34 -26.30
C GLY A 215 -10.55 -1.74 -26.54
N ASP A 216 -11.25 -2.23 -27.55
CA ASP A 216 -12.53 -1.66 -27.98
C ASP A 216 -13.63 -1.90 -26.93
N ASN A 217 -13.53 -2.99 -26.18
CA ASN A 217 -14.57 -3.42 -25.25
C ASN A 217 -14.28 -3.03 -23.80
N TYR A 218 -13.01 -2.90 -23.43
CA TYR A 218 -12.64 -2.63 -22.05
C TYR A 218 -11.23 -2.09 -21.87
N ILE A 219 -10.99 -1.57 -20.66
CA ILE A 219 -9.66 -1.23 -20.17
C ILE A 219 -9.37 -2.07 -18.93
N TYR A 220 -8.17 -2.66 -18.88
CA TYR A 220 -7.72 -3.49 -17.77
C TYR A 220 -6.63 -2.81 -16.96
N THR A 221 -6.73 -2.92 -15.64
CA THR A 221 -5.73 -2.49 -14.67
C THR A 221 -5.67 -3.47 -13.51
N GLU A 222 -4.64 -3.36 -12.67
CA GLU A 222 -4.55 -4.10 -11.42
C GLU A 222 -4.45 -3.15 -10.24
N VAL A 223 -5.13 -3.47 -9.13
CA VAL A 223 -5.14 -2.65 -7.91
C VAL A 223 -4.96 -3.53 -6.68
N PRO A 224 -4.12 -3.14 -5.71
CA PRO A 224 -4.07 -3.80 -4.41
C PRO A 224 -5.35 -3.48 -3.62
N LEU A 225 -6.25 -4.47 -3.52
CA LEU A 225 -7.52 -4.36 -2.82
C LEU A 225 -7.70 -5.45 -1.75
N ALA A 226 -8.45 -5.12 -0.71
CA ALA A 226 -8.90 -6.05 0.32
C ALA A 226 -10.42 -6.10 0.40
N ASN A 227 -10.93 -7.23 0.89
CA ASN A 227 -12.30 -7.29 1.36
C ASN A 227 -12.45 -6.47 2.66
N VAL A 228 -13.48 -5.62 2.73
CA VAL A 228 -13.78 -4.74 3.89
C VAL A 228 -13.92 -5.53 5.18
N TRP A 229 -14.59 -6.68 5.15
CA TRP A 229 -14.80 -7.53 6.33
C TRP A 229 -13.52 -8.24 6.76
N ALA A 230 -12.77 -8.78 5.80
CA ALA A 230 -11.48 -9.41 6.09
C ALA A 230 -10.51 -8.39 6.71
N LYS A 231 -10.49 -7.16 6.18
CA LYS A 231 -9.71 -6.05 6.71
C LYS A 231 -10.17 -5.68 8.13
N GLY A 232 -11.48 -5.49 8.33
CA GLY A 232 -12.03 -5.18 9.66
C GLY A 232 -11.70 -6.25 10.71
N TRP A 233 -11.76 -7.53 10.35
CA TRP A 233 -11.36 -8.62 11.23
C TRP A 233 -9.86 -8.60 11.52
N ALA A 234 -9.02 -8.43 10.48
CA ALA A 234 -7.57 -8.37 10.60
C ALA A 234 -7.12 -7.23 11.53
N TYR A 235 -7.76 -6.05 11.45
CA TYR A 235 -7.51 -4.95 12.39
C TYR A 235 -7.89 -5.32 13.83
N ASN A 236 -9.02 -5.99 14.04
CA ASN A 236 -9.45 -6.40 15.38
C ASN A 236 -8.53 -7.44 16.02
N VAL A 237 -7.90 -8.30 15.22
CA VAL A 237 -6.95 -9.32 15.72
C VAL A 237 -5.49 -8.86 15.68
N GLY A 238 -5.22 -7.59 15.37
CA GLY A 238 -3.87 -7.02 15.38
C GLY A 238 -2.98 -7.43 14.19
N ALA A 239 -3.59 -7.80 13.05
CA ALA A 239 -2.90 -8.19 11.82
C ALA A 239 -3.21 -7.27 10.61
N PRO A 240 -3.07 -5.93 10.73
CA PRO A 240 -3.58 -4.98 9.75
C PRO A 240 -2.94 -5.05 8.34
N GLY A 241 -1.79 -5.71 8.17
CA GLY A 241 -1.02 -5.74 6.92
C GLY A 241 -1.38 -6.83 5.89
N ILE A 242 -2.11 -7.89 6.27
CA ILE A 242 -2.16 -9.14 5.49
C ILE A 242 -3.24 -9.18 4.38
N VAL A 243 -4.03 -8.13 4.21
CA VAL A 243 -5.32 -8.26 3.50
C VAL A 243 -5.38 -7.77 2.05
N ASN A 244 -4.46 -6.90 1.61
CA ASN A 244 -4.49 -6.37 0.24
C ASN A 244 -3.79 -7.33 -0.72
N SER A 245 -4.48 -7.68 -1.80
CA SER A 245 -3.97 -8.51 -2.89
C SER A 245 -4.16 -7.79 -4.21
N GLY A 246 -3.24 -7.95 -5.16
CA GLY A 246 -3.38 -7.40 -6.51
C GLY A 246 -4.55 -8.07 -7.23
N LYS A 247 -5.61 -7.30 -7.49
CA LYS A 247 -6.83 -7.76 -8.18
C LYS A 247 -6.89 -7.17 -9.57
N GLY A 248 -7.27 -8.00 -10.54
CA GLY A 248 -7.62 -7.53 -11.88
C GLY A 248 -8.92 -6.74 -11.86
N ILE A 249 -8.94 -5.63 -12.60
CA ILE A 249 -10.08 -4.73 -12.72
C ILE A 249 -10.31 -4.41 -14.19
N VAL A 250 -11.56 -4.49 -14.60
CA VAL A 250 -11.99 -4.18 -15.96
C VAL A 250 -12.97 -3.02 -15.93
N TRP A 251 -12.64 -1.93 -16.63
CA TRP A 251 -13.63 -0.93 -17.02
C TRP A 251 -14.42 -1.46 -18.22
N ASP A 252 -15.72 -1.68 -18.04
CA ASP A 252 -16.63 -2.14 -19.09
C ASP A 252 -17.28 -0.92 -19.77
N TYR A 253 -16.98 -0.70 -21.05
CA TYR A 253 -17.52 0.44 -21.79
C TYR A 253 -19.04 0.40 -21.95
N LYS A 254 -19.61 -0.80 -22.10
CA LYS A 254 -21.05 -0.99 -22.32
C LYS A 254 -21.84 -0.68 -21.06
N ASN A 255 -21.37 -1.20 -19.93
CA ASN A 255 -22.05 -1.04 -18.65
C ASN A 255 -21.61 0.23 -17.89
N GLN A 256 -20.52 0.87 -18.31
CA GLN A 256 -19.95 2.09 -17.72
C GLN A 256 -19.67 1.94 -16.21
N GLU A 257 -19.10 0.79 -15.86
CA GLU A 257 -18.75 0.42 -14.49
C GLU A 257 -17.44 -0.39 -14.45
N PHE A 258 -16.83 -0.44 -13.27
CA PHE A 258 -15.68 -1.31 -13.00
C PHE A 258 -16.14 -2.68 -12.48
N ASN A 259 -15.62 -3.75 -13.05
CA ASN A 259 -15.76 -5.11 -12.55
C ASN A 259 -14.45 -5.54 -11.88
N ILE A 260 -14.53 -6.06 -10.65
CA ILE A 260 -13.36 -6.47 -9.87
C ILE A 260 -13.32 -7.99 -9.81
N PHE A 261 -12.20 -8.58 -10.24
CA PHE A 261 -11.96 -10.02 -10.10
C PHE A 261 -11.55 -10.32 -8.64
N LYS A 262 -12.54 -10.41 -7.74
CA LYS A 262 -12.29 -10.65 -6.30
C LYS A 262 -11.70 -12.03 -6.08
N ASN A 263 -12.12 -12.97 -6.91
CA ASN A 263 -11.66 -14.35 -6.96
C ASN A 263 -11.67 -14.85 -8.42
N CYS A 264 -11.26 -16.10 -8.59
CA CYS A 264 -11.11 -16.78 -9.86
C CYS A 264 -12.47 -17.10 -10.51
N GLU A 265 -13.55 -17.26 -9.72
CA GLU A 265 -14.91 -17.43 -10.25
C GLU A 265 -15.38 -16.15 -10.94
N ASP A 266 -15.18 -14.98 -10.33
CA ASP A 266 -15.51 -13.68 -10.94
C ASP A 266 -14.77 -13.48 -12.28
N TYR A 267 -13.48 -13.84 -12.33
CA TYR A 267 -12.71 -13.81 -13.58
C TYR A 267 -13.25 -14.81 -14.62
N ASN A 268 -13.51 -16.06 -14.20
CA ASN A 268 -14.01 -17.10 -15.09
C ASN A 268 -15.38 -16.74 -15.66
N ASP A 269 -16.26 -16.15 -14.84
CA ASP A 269 -17.56 -15.65 -15.26
C ASP A 269 -17.44 -14.52 -16.28
N PHE A 270 -16.44 -13.65 -16.12
CA PHE A 270 -16.14 -12.60 -17.09
C PHE A 270 -15.60 -13.17 -18.43
N ILE A 271 -14.70 -14.15 -18.38
CA ILE A 271 -13.95 -14.61 -19.57
C ILE A 271 -14.65 -15.71 -20.36
N LYS A 272 -15.48 -16.56 -19.74
CA LYS A 272 -16.01 -17.80 -20.34
C LYS A 272 -16.74 -17.59 -21.68
N ASP A 273 -17.50 -16.51 -21.81
CA ASP A 273 -18.28 -16.21 -23.03
C ASP A 273 -17.47 -15.44 -24.08
N LYS A 274 -16.29 -14.91 -23.70
CA LYS A 274 -15.41 -14.12 -24.58
C LYS A 274 -14.25 -14.97 -25.11
N TYR A 275 -13.68 -15.81 -24.26
CA TYR A 275 -12.57 -16.70 -24.56
C TYR A 275 -12.60 -17.91 -23.61
N ALA A 276 -13.36 -18.93 -23.99
CA ALA A 276 -13.56 -20.14 -23.18
C ALA A 276 -12.24 -20.85 -22.81
N ALA A 277 -11.22 -20.79 -23.67
CA ALA A 277 -9.90 -21.36 -23.38
C ALA A 277 -9.11 -20.57 -22.31
N GLY A 278 -9.52 -19.34 -21.99
CA GLY A 278 -8.96 -18.52 -20.92
C GLY A 278 -9.50 -18.82 -19.52
N VAL A 279 -10.49 -19.71 -19.41
CA VAL A 279 -11.04 -20.15 -18.13
C VAL A 279 -9.98 -20.92 -17.35
N GLN A 280 -9.74 -20.51 -16.11
CA GLN A 280 -8.73 -21.11 -15.25
C GLN A 280 -9.33 -22.16 -14.30
N LYS A 281 -8.55 -23.18 -13.97
CA LYS A 281 -8.85 -24.07 -12.84
C LYS A 281 -8.46 -23.32 -11.57
N CYS A 282 -9.35 -23.18 -10.60
CA CYS A 282 -9.22 -22.26 -9.46
C CYS A 282 -8.83 -22.96 -8.14
N PRO A 283 -7.66 -23.60 -7.99
CA PRO A 283 -7.34 -24.40 -6.80
C PRO A 283 -7.17 -23.57 -5.52
N LYS A 284 -6.84 -22.27 -5.64
CA LYS A 284 -6.56 -21.37 -4.49
C LYS A 284 -7.52 -20.19 -4.39
N GLN A 285 -8.69 -20.28 -5.01
CA GLN A 285 -9.70 -19.20 -5.14
C GLN A 285 -9.24 -17.93 -5.86
N GLN A 286 -7.95 -17.59 -5.92
CA GLN A 286 -7.43 -16.47 -6.71
C GLN A 286 -7.00 -16.96 -8.11
N PRO A 287 -7.22 -16.15 -9.16
CA PRO A 287 -6.73 -16.48 -10.49
C PRO A 287 -5.21 -16.28 -10.57
N ASP A 288 -4.56 -16.94 -11.52
CA ASP A 288 -3.20 -16.61 -11.92
C ASP A 288 -3.23 -15.32 -12.75
N ASN A 289 -2.71 -14.23 -12.19
CA ASN A 289 -2.74 -12.91 -12.83
C ASN A 289 -1.96 -12.88 -14.17
N ASN A 290 -0.94 -13.73 -14.37
CA ASN A 290 -0.25 -13.79 -15.65
C ASN A 290 -1.14 -14.39 -16.74
N GLU A 291 -1.92 -15.42 -16.40
CA GLU A 291 -2.88 -16.01 -17.31
C GLU A 291 -4.09 -15.08 -17.54
N VAL A 292 -4.52 -14.32 -16.53
CA VAL A 292 -5.52 -13.26 -16.69
C VAL A 292 -5.03 -12.24 -17.72
N ARG A 293 -3.82 -11.69 -17.54
CA ARG A 293 -3.25 -10.70 -18.47
C ARG A 293 -3.22 -11.22 -19.90
N LYS A 294 -2.79 -12.48 -20.12
CA LYS A 294 -2.78 -13.11 -21.45
C LYS A 294 -4.19 -13.21 -22.04
N ALA A 295 -5.16 -13.67 -21.27
CA ALA A 295 -6.53 -13.83 -21.75
C ALA A 295 -7.17 -12.47 -22.08
N ILE A 296 -6.96 -11.46 -21.23
CA ILE A 296 -7.41 -10.08 -21.45
C ILE A 296 -6.74 -9.48 -22.69
N ASP A 297 -5.44 -9.69 -22.91
CA ASP A 297 -4.76 -9.17 -24.10
C ASP A 297 -5.32 -9.76 -25.42
N ILE A 298 -5.81 -11.00 -25.37
CA ILE A 298 -6.43 -11.68 -26.52
C ILE A 298 -7.80 -11.09 -26.89
N ILE A 299 -8.61 -10.72 -25.89
CA ILE A 299 -10.01 -10.32 -26.11
C ILE A 299 -10.20 -8.80 -26.21
N LYS A 300 -9.12 -8.00 -26.22
CA LYS A 300 -9.19 -6.54 -26.04
C LYS A 300 -9.86 -5.85 -27.22
#